data_AF-I4Z0C9-F1
#
_entry.id   AF-I4Z0C9-F1
#
_cell.length_a   1.000
_cell.length_b   1.000
_cell.length_c   1.000
_cell.angle_alpha   90.00
_cell.angle_beta   90.00
_cell.angle_gamma   90.00
#
_symmetry.space_group_name_H-M   'P 1'
#
loop_
_entity.id
_entity.type
_entity.pdbx_description
1 polymer ?
#
loop_
_entity_poly.entity_id
_entity_poly.type
_entity_poly.pdbx_seq_one_letter_code
_entity_poly.pdbx_strand_id
1 'polypeptide(L)' 'MLRFILETTAEIASLAIFGSAVAIWALVLSPIA' A
#
# COMPACT_ATOMS: atom_id res chain seq x y z
N MET A 1 -23.01 -5.08 -8.61
CA MET A 1 -22.03 -6.04 -8.05
C MET A 1 -20.63 -5.80 -8.57
N LEU A 2 -20.39 -5.74 -9.89
CA LEU A 2 -19.05 -5.48 -10.45
C LEU A 2 -18.40 -4.18 -9.94
N ARG A 3 -19.16 -3.07 -9.89
CA ARG A 3 -18.69 -1.78 -9.35
C ARG A 3 -18.12 -1.90 -7.93
N PHE A 4 -18.85 -2.56 -7.04
CA PHE A 4 -18.42 -2.75 -5.65
C PHE A 4 -17.14 -3.58 -5.54
N ILE A 5 -17.00 -4.62 -6.37
CA ILE A 5 -15.78 -5.44 -6.44
C ILE A 5 -14.59 -4.59 -6.91
N LEU A 6 -14.80 -3.75 -7.94
CA LEU A 6 -13.75 -2.87 -8.46
C LEU A 6 -13.34 -1.80 -7.45
N GLU A 7 -14.30 -1.18 -6.77
CA GLU A 7 -14.04 -0.19 -5.71
C GLU A 7 -13.27 -0.83 -4.54
N THR A 8 -13.71 -1.99 -4.06
CA THR A 8 -13.03 -2.72 -2.98
C THR A 8 -11.62 -3.14 -3.39
N THR A 9 -11.45 -3.62 -4.62
CA THR A 9 -10.13 -4.01 -5.14
C THR A 9 -9.19 -2.81 -5.23
N ALA A 10 -9.70 -1.66 -5.69
CA ALA A 10 -8.94 -0.42 -5.77
C ALA A 10 -8.51 0.09 -4.38
N GLU A 11 -9.38 0.00 -3.38
CA GLU A 11 -9.06 0.36 -1.99
C GLU A 11 -7.95 -0.54 -1.41
N ILE A 12 -8.08 -1.87 -1.58
CA ILE A 12 -7.06 -2.83 -1.11
C ILE A 12 -5.73 -2.59 -1.83
N ALA A 13 -5.75 -2.37 -3.15
CA ALA A 13 -4.54 -2.10 -3.93
C ALA A 13 -3.87 -0.78 -3.46
N SER A 14 -4.67 0.26 -3.20
CA SER A 14 -4.16 1.54 -2.68
C SER A 14 -3.50 1.38 -1.31
N LEU A 15 -4.12 0.61 -0.40
CA LEU A 15 -3.55 0.32 0.92
C LEU A 15 -2.23 -0.46 0.82
N ALA A 16 -2.16 -1.47 -0.06
CA ALA A 16 -0.96 -2.25 -0.27
C ALA A 16 0.20 -1.41 -0.83
N ILE A 17 -0.07 -0.54 -1.81
CA ILE A 17 0.92 0.36 -2.39
C ILE A 17 1.42 1.36 -1.34
N PHE A 18 0.51 1.98 -0.59
CA PHE A 18 0.87 2.93 0.45
C PHE A 18 1.70 2.27 1.56
N GLY A 19 1.26 1.12 2.06
CA GLY A 19 1.99 0.37 3.08
C GLY A 19 3.38 -0.05 2.62
N SER A 20 3.51 -0.49 1.37
CA SER A 20 4.80 -0.86 0.77
C SER A 20 5.72 0.35 0.62
N ALA A 21 5.20 1.50 0.17
CA ALA A 21 5.96 2.73 0.07
C ALA A 21 6.48 3.19 1.44
N VAL A 22 5.63 3.17 2.47
CA VAL A 22 6.02 3.51 3.84
C VAL A 22 7.10 2.57 4.36
N ALA A 23 6.96 1.26 4.14
CA ALA A 23 7.97 0.28 4.55
C ALA A 23 9.33 0.51 3.87
N ILE A 24 9.34 0.80 2.57
CA ILE A 24 10.58 1.11 1.83
C ILE A 24 11.23 2.37 2.40
N TRP A 25 10.48 3.44 2.62
CA TRP A 25 11.02 4.68 3.20
C TRP A 25 11.50 4.47 4.64
N ALA A 26 10.81 3.66 5.43
CA ALA A 26 11.25 3.30 6.77
C ALA A 26 12.58 2.54 6.75
N LEU A 27 12.81 1.66 5.77
CA LEU A 27 14.10 0.99 5.58
C LEU A 27 15.19 1.98 5.13
N VAL A 28 14.90 2.85 4.15
CA VAL A 28 15.87 3.84 3.63
C VAL A 28 16.29 4.83 4.72
N LEU A 29 15.38 5.23 5.59
CA LEU A 29 15.63 6.19 6.67
C LEU A 29 16.06 5.52 7.98
N SER A 30 16.06 4.18 8.04
CA SER A 30 16.50 3.46 9.22
C SER A 30 18.03 3.59 9.35
N PRO A 31 18.55 4.14 10.45
CA PRO A 31 19.99 4.23 10.68
C PRO A 31 20.64 2.87 10.97
N ILE A 32 19.85 1.79 11.00
CA ILE A 32 20.26 0.42 11.34
C ILE A 32 20.12 -0.54 10.13
N ALA A 33 19.50 -0.10 9.03
CA ALA A 33 19.48 -0.87 7.77
C ALA A 33 20.76 -0.59 6.96
#